data_AF-A0A9W6XGR7-F1
#
_entry.id   AF-A0A9W6XGR7-F1
#
_cell.length_a   1.000
_cell.length_b   1.000
_cell.length_c   1.000
_cell.angle_alpha   90.00
_cell.angle_beta   90.00
_cell.angle_gamma   90.00
#
_symmetry.space_group_name_H-M   'P 1'
#
loop_
_entity.id
_entity.type
_entity.pdbx_description
1 polymer ?
#
loop_
_entity_poly.entity_id
_entity_poly.type
_entity_poly.pdbx_seq_one_letter_code
_entity_poly.pdbx_strand_id
1 'polypeptide(L)'
;MTTLKILWREKQDMRRVQVAAVHQALGRAPAGGSELSFRDLRDYVLLVFPELQQPTSELLLYYMDDDDEQVRITNDAELDEAFRLMRELAVAAGKDAANAVCKIIVLARPLQPAAGLAMDASSSSVVHVLPGDAEELMASQQRKKMSDLFVDLGKVVEKWDASAEHQTLKKDLVSLLHEPGCQEALMEIMANAKVGAEVVG
;
A
#
# COMPACT_ATOMS: atom_id res chain seq x y z
N MET A 1 26.57 10.63 -2.61
CA MET A 1 25.83 11.13 -1.44
C MET A 1 24.35 10.83 -1.64
N THR A 2 23.80 9.90 -0.86
CA THR A 2 22.40 9.50 -1.03
C THR A 2 21.44 10.60 -0.60
N THR A 3 20.48 10.92 -1.47
CA THR A 3 19.43 11.91 -1.20
C THR A 3 18.09 11.22 -1.01
N LEU A 4 17.34 11.60 0.02
CA LEU A 4 15.96 11.19 0.23
C LEU A 4 15.01 12.23 -0.36
N LYS A 5 13.93 11.74 -0.97
CA LYS A 5 12.74 12.51 -1.34
C LYS A 5 11.55 11.90 -0.61
N ILE A 6 11.19 12.49 0.51
CA ILE A 6 10.13 12.01 1.39
C ILE A 6 8.84 12.73 1.00
N LEU A 7 7.84 11.97 0.56
CA LEU A 7 6.53 12.46 0.13
C LEU A 7 5.48 12.01 1.14
N TRP A 8 4.87 12.97 1.84
CA TRP A 8 3.63 12.74 2.54
C TRP A 8 2.47 12.74 1.54
N ARG A 9 1.89 11.56 1.29
CA ARG A 9 0.92 11.38 0.20
C ARG A 9 -0.38 12.14 0.45
N GLU A 10 -0.92 12.10 1.66
CA GLU A 10 -2.23 12.70 1.96
C GLU A 10 -2.21 14.23 1.77
N LYS A 11 -1.12 14.89 2.16
CA LYS A 11 -0.98 16.35 1.98
C LYS A 11 -0.25 16.78 0.71
N GLN A 12 0.28 15.82 -0.06
CA GLN A 12 1.23 16.09 -1.16
C GLN A 12 2.42 16.98 -0.72
N ASP A 13 2.78 16.97 0.57
CA ASP A 13 3.94 17.71 1.09
C ASP A 13 5.19 16.86 0.88
N MET A 14 6.26 17.48 0.42
CA MET A 14 7.49 16.81 0.03
C MET A 14 8.70 17.49 0.65
N ARG A 15 9.54 16.68 1.30
CA ARG A 15 10.84 17.10 1.85
C ARG A 15 11.95 16.38 1.12
N ARG A 16 12.98 17.14 0.74
CA ARG A 16 14.21 16.59 0.15
C ARG A 16 15.36 16.85 1.10
N VAL A 17 16.10 15.80 1.45
CA VAL A 17 17.18 15.87 2.43
C VAL A 17 18.29 14.89 2.07
N GLN A 18 19.53 15.23 2.38
CA GLN A 18 20.64 14.28 2.27
C GLN A 18 20.69 13.39 3.50
N VAL A 19 21.05 12.11 3.36
CA VAL A 19 21.14 11.17 4.50
C VAL A 19 22.05 11.71 5.61
N ALA A 20 23.17 12.35 5.26
CA ALA A 20 24.06 12.98 6.25
C ALA A 20 23.36 14.06 7.09
N ALA A 21 22.46 14.86 6.47
CA ALA A 21 21.70 15.88 7.17
C ALA A 21 20.59 15.28 8.06
N VAL A 22 20.08 14.09 7.73
CA VAL A 22 19.15 13.35 8.59
C VAL A 22 19.82 12.98 9.91
N HIS A 23 21.02 12.38 9.87
CA HIS A 23 21.77 12.03 11.08
C HIS A 23 22.06 13.25 11.94
N GLN A 24 22.45 14.38 11.32
CA GLN A 24 22.67 15.64 12.03
C GLN A 24 21.39 16.16 12.70
N ALA A 25 20.27 16.15 11.99
CA ALA A 25 18.98 16.61 12.53
C ALA A 25 18.49 15.77 13.72
N LEU A 26 18.81 14.47 13.72
CA LEU A 26 18.49 13.56 14.82
C LEU A 26 19.52 13.58 15.97
N GLY A 27 20.57 14.41 15.87
CA GLY A 27 21.65 14.45 16.85
C GLY A 27 22.46 13.15 16.94
N ARG A 28 22.44 12.33 15.89
CA ARG A 28 23.18 11.07 15.83
C ARG A 28 24.51 11.28 15.12
N ALA A 29 25.59 10.83 15.74
CA ALA A 29 26.87 10.75 15.06
C ALA A 29 26.74 9.74 13.92
N PRO A 30 27.28 10.03 12.72
CA PRO A 30 27.41 9.01 11.69
C PRO A 30 28.36 7.94 12.24
N ALA A 31 27.81 6.85 12.79
CA ALA A 31 28.60 5.65 13.04
C ALA A 31 29.21 5.23 11.70
N GLY A 32 30.41 4.65 11.70
CA GLY A 32 31.27 4.49 10.52
C GLY A 32 30.71 3.74 9.30
N GLY A 33 29.44 3.31 9.31
CA GLY A 33 28.66 2.95 8.13
C GLY A 33 27.61 4.03 7.84
N SER A 34 27.67 4.67 6.68
CA SER A 34 26.82 5.82 6.31
C SER A 34 25.37 5.44 5.99
N GLU A 35 24.86 4.38 6.59
CA GLU A 35 23.57 3.79 6.27
C GLU A 35 22.52 4.31 7.26
N LEU A 36 21.43 4.80 6.69
CA LEU A 36 20.29 5.29 7.44
C LEU A 36 19.51 4.09 7.95
N SER A 37 19.33 3.95 9.25
CA SER A 37 18.45 2.89 9.78
C SER A 37 16.97 3.21 9.53
N PHE A 38 16.13 2.18 9.48
CA PHE A 38 14.67 2.31 9.42
C PHE A 38 14.14 3.14 10.58
N ARG A 39 14.71 2.95 11.78
CA ARG A 39 14.37 3.76 12.96
C ARG A 39 14.72 5.23 12.75
N ASP A 40 15.90 5.53 12.22
CA ASP A 40 16.31 6.89 11.88
C ASP A 40 15.39 7.54 10.86
N LEU A 41 15.06 6.81 9.79
CA LEU A 41 14.13 7.28 8.79
C LEU A 41 12.77 7.61 9.42
N ARG A 42 12.24 6.70 10.25
CA ARG A 42 10.97 6.89 10.96
C ARG A 42 11.01 8.11 11.88
N ASP A 43 12.04 8.23 12.72
CA ASP A 43 12.19 9.35 13.67
C ASP A 43 12.32 10.69 12.92
N TYR A 44 13.06 10.71 11.80
CA TYR A 44 13.21 11.90 10.97
C TYR A 44 11.91 12.28 10.26
N VAL A 45 11.16 11.30 9.74
CA VAL A 45 9.84 11.55 9.12
C VAL A 45 8.90 12.22 10.14
N LEU A 46 8.85 11.72 11.37
CA LEU A 46 8.06 12.32 12.44
C LEU A 46 8.57 13.70 12.87
N LEU A 47 9.87 13.97 12.72
CA LEU A 47 10.45 15.29 12.99
C LEU A 47 10.01 16.33 11.94
N VAL A 48 10.02 15.97 10.65
CA VAL A 48 9.70 16.90 9.56
C VAL A 48 8.20 17.01 9.25
N PHE A 49 7.41 16.02 9.68
CA PHE A 49 5.96 16.00 9.61
C PHE A 49 5.38 15.69 11.00
N PRO A 50 5.46 16.65 11.95
CA PRO A 50 5.01 16.44 13.32
C PRO A 50 3.52 16.10 13.42
N GLU A 51 2.71 16.47 12.42
CA GLU A 51 1.29 16.12 12.38
C GLU A 51 1.02 14.61 12.25
N LEU A 52 2.03 13.82 11.89
CA LEU A 52 1.97 12.36 11.85
C LEU A 52 2.18 11.71 13.22
N GLN A 53 2.60 12.46 14.24
CA GLN A 53 2.80 11.96 15.61
C GLN A 53 1.49 11.73 16.38
N GLN A 54 0.35 11.65 15.69
CA GLN A 54 -0.94 11.46 16.34
C GLN A 54 -1.01 10.07 16.98
N PRO A 55 -1.41 9.96 18.26
CA PRO A 55 -1.47 8.69 18.98
C PRO A 55 -2.45 7.69 18.36
N THR A 56 -3.36 8.19 17.53
CA THR A 56 -4.36 7.42 16.79
C THR A 56 -3.95 7.14 15.35
N SER A 57 -2.68 7.30 14.98
CA SER A 57 -2.22 7.09 13.61
C SER A 57 -0.98 6.19 13.54
N GLU A 58 -1.05 5.14 12.73
CA GLU A 58 0.08 4.30 12.35
C GLU A 58 0.82 4.97 11.18
N LEU A 59 2.12 5.22 11.37
CA LEU A 59 3.02 5.69 10.33
C LEU A 59 3.46 4.52 9.44
N LEU A 60 3.19 4.62 8.15
CA LEU A 60 3.56 3.62 7.15
C LEU A 60 4.53 4.26 6.13
N LEU A 61 5.62 3.56 5.84
CA LEU A 61 6.66 3.99 4.92
C LEU A 61 6.74 3.02 3.74
N TYR A 62 6.90 3.54 2.52
CA TYR A 62 6.97 2.75 1.30
C TYR A 62 8.05 3.27 0.35
N TYR A 63 8.53 2.39 -0.53
CA TYR A 63 9.25 2.75 -1.76
C TYR A 63 8.51 2.21 -2.99
N MET A 64 8.94 2.61 -4.18
CA MET A 64 8.46 2.05 -5.45
C MET A 64 9.48 1.04 -5.96
N ASP A 65 9.06 -0.17 -6.31
CA ASP A 65 9.93 -1.15 -6.95
C ASP A 65 10.08 -0.89 -8.47
N ASP A 66 10.69 -1.84 -9.18
CA ASP A 66 10.90 -1.80 -10.63
C ASP A 66 9.64 -2.03 -11.46
N ASP A 67 8.59 -2.59 -10.86
CA ASP A 67 7.27 -2.83 -11.48
C ASP A 67 6.25 -1.71 -11.15
N ASP A 68 6.72 -0.58 -10.62
CA ASP A 68 5.89 0.53 -10.14
C ASP A 68 4.88 0.09 -9.04
N GLU A 69 5.23 -0.92 -8.24
CA GLU A 69 4.47 -1.33 -7.06
C GLU A 69 4.97 -0.63 -5.79
N GLN A 70 4.05 -0.39 -4.86
CA GLN A 70 4.40 0.21 -3.56
C GLN A 70 4.76 -0.89 -2.55
N VAL A 71 6.03 -0.98 -2.21
CA VAL A 71 6.53 -1.96 -1.24
C VAL A 71 6.71 -1.29 0.12
N ARG A 72 6.16 -1.91 1.17
CA ARG A 72 6.21 -1.40 2.55
C ARG A 72 7.62 -1.61 3.13
N ILE A 73 8.11 -0.59 3.84
CA ILE A 73 9.34 -0.64 4.63
C ILE A 73 8.97 -0.80 6.11
N THR A 74 9.47 -1.85 6.73
CA THR A 74 9.21 -2.30 8.10
C THR A 74 10.49 -2.58 8.87
N ASN A 75 11.62 -2.74 8.18
CA ASN A 75 12.92 -3.07 8.74
C ASN A 75 14.08 -2.51 7.90
N ASP A 76 15.30 -2.66 8.40
CA ASP A 76 16.51 -2.14 7.74
C ASP A 76 16.80 -2.85 6.41
N ALA A 77 16.52 -4.15 6.27
CA ALA A 77 16.78 -4.89 5.04
C ALA A 77 15.93 -4.40 3.86
N GLU A 78 14.67 -4.08 4.10
CA GLU A 78 13.77 -3.48 3.10
C GLU A 78 14.20 -2.05 2.73
N LEU A 79 14.75 -1.30 3.69
CA LEU A 79 15.29 0.03 3.43
C LEU A 79 16.59 -0.03 2.60
N ASP A 80 17.47 -0.98 2.90
CA ASP A 80 18.68 -1.22 2.12
C ASP A 80 18.36 -1.62 0.68
N GLU A 81 17.33 -2.45 0.51
CA GLU A 81 16.82 -2.84 -0.80
C GLU A 81 16.26 -1.64 -1.57
N ALA A 82 15.48 -0.77 -0.92
CA ALA A 82 15.02 0.49 -1.51
C ALA A 82 16.19 1.37 -1.95
N PHE A 83 17.27 1.45 -1.17
CA PHE A 83 18.48 2.18 -1.58
C PHE A 83 19.23 1.51 -2.72
N ARG A 84 19.32 0.17 -2.74
CA ARG A 84 19.96 -0.61 -3.81
C ARG A 84 19.27 -0.36 -5.13
N LEU A 85 17.95 -0.54 -5.18
CA LEU A 85 17.15 -0.34 -6.38
C LEU A 85 17.30 1.08 -6.93
N MET A 86 17.23 2.09 -6.06
CA MET A 86 17.32 3.49 -6.51
C MET A 86 18.69 3.86 -7.07
N ARG A 87 19.77 3.19 -6.61
CA ARG A 87 21.09 3.30 -7.24
C ARG A 87 21.13 2.66 -8.61
N GLU A 88 20.55 1.48 -8.77
CA GLU A 88 20.49 0.77 -10.05
C GLU A 88 19.67 1.54 -11.09
N LEU A 89 18.51 2.08 -10.69
CA LEU A 89 17.69 2.94 -11.55
C LEU A 89 18.41 4.22 -11.94
N ALA A 90 19.19 4.83 -11.03
CA ALA A 90 20.00 5.99 -11.37
C ALA A 90 21.06 5.67 -12.43
N VAL A 91 21.74 4.53 -12.30
CA VAL A 91 22.72 4.05 -13.28
C VAL A 91 22.07 3.72 -14.62
N ALA A 92 20.94 3.02 -14.61
CA ALA A 92 20.17 2.72 -15.81
C ALA A 92 19.70 3.99 -16.54
N ALA A 93 19.41 5.06 -15.80
CA ALA A 93 19.07 6.38 -16.33
C ALA A 93 20.30 7.22 -16.75
N GLY A 94 21.51 6.65 -16.76
CA GLY A 94 22.75 7.32 -17.16
C GLY A 94 23.29 8.32 -16.13
N LYS A 95 22.86 8.23 -14.87
CA LYS A 95 23.35 9.06 -13.76
C LYS A 95 24.33 8.27 -12.91
N ASP A 96 25.19 8.97 -12.19
CA ASP A 96 26.05 8.37 -11.16
C ASP A 96 25.18 7.77 -10.04
N ALA A 97 25.48 6.54 -9.60
CA ALA A 97 24.87 5.90 -8.44
C ALA A 97 24.97 6.77 -7.17
N ALA A 98 26.03 7.57 -7.06
CA ALA A 98 26.22 8.51 -5.96
C ALA A 98 25.19 9.65 -5.94
N ASN A 99 24.48 9.89 -7.04
CA ASN A 99 23.43 10.89 -7.21
C ASN A 99 22.02 10.29 -7.18
N ALA A 100 21.89 9.03 -6.75
CA ALA A 100 20.60 8.39 -6.59
C ALA A 100 19.71 9.15 -5.59
N VAL A 101 18.43 9.23 -5.95
CA VAL A 101 17.38 9.83 -5.11
C VAL A 101 16.44 8.73 -4.69
N CYS A 102 16.48 8.36 -3.42
CA CYS A 102 15.56 7.39 -2.86
C CYS A 102 14.24 8.09 -2.51
N LYS A 103 13.15 7.67 -3.16
CA LYS A 103 11.82 8.21 -2.91
C LYS A 103 11.15 7.38 -1.81
N ILE A 104 10.81 8.03 -0.71
CA ILE A 104 10.06 7.45 0.41
C ILE A 104 8.66 8.04 0.38
N ILE A 105 7.64 7.18 0.36
CA ILE A 105 6.23 7.56 0.44
C ILE A 105 5.77 7.32 1.86
N VAL A 106 5.16 8.35 2.45
CA VAL A 106 4.67 8.35 3.82
C VAL A 106 3.15 8.40 3.81
N LEU A 107 2.55 7.50 4.59
CA LEU A 107 1.12 7.44 4.87
C LEU A 107 0.88 7.44 6.38
N ALA A 108 -0.21 8.07 6.81
CA ALA A 108 -0.74 7.95 8.16
C ALA A 108 -2.08 7.23 8.11
N ARG A 109 -2.13 6.01 8.64
CA ARG A 109 -3.37 5.25 8.77
C ARG A 109 -3.97 5.48 10.16
N PRO A 110 -5.24 5.91 10.30
CA PRO A 110 -5.89 5.91 11.60
C PRO A 110 -5.89 4.50 12.21
N LEU A 111 -5.44 4.37 13.46
CA LEU A 111 -5.69 3.20 14.29
C LEU A 111 -7.19 3.14 14.55
N GLN A 112 -7.91 2.33 13.77
CA GLN A 112 -9.30 2.02 14.10
C GLN A 112 -9.33 1.40 15.51
N PRO A 113 -10.16 1.91 16.43
CA PRO A 113 -10.46 1.16 17.64
C PRO A 113 -11.04 -0.19 17.20
N ALA A 114 -10.55 -1.29 17.75
CA ALA A 114 -11.08 -2.62 17.49
C ALA A 114 -12.61 -2.59 17.77
N ALA A 115 -13.42 -2.53 16.72
CA ALA A 115 -14.86 -2.42 16.82
C ALA A 115 -15.44 -3.79 17.24
N GLY A 116 -15.45 -4.04 18.54
CA GLY A 116 -16.39 -4.96 19.15
C GLY A 116 -17.70 -4.24 19.42
N LEU A 117 -18.78 -4.73 18.81
CA LEU A 117 -20.18 -4.67 19.27
C LEU A 117 -20.79 -3.28 19.56
N ALA A 118 -21.62 -2.78 18.64
CA ALA A 118 -22.95 -2.22 18.98
C ALA A 118 -23.77 -1.92 17.71
N MET A 119 -24.87 -2.64 17.55
CA MET A 119 -26.07 -2.15 16.86
C MET A 119 -26.61 -0.94 17.64
N ASP A 120 -26.98 0.15 16.97
CA ASP A 120 -28.38 0.59 16.86
C ASP A 120 -28.57 1.89 16.05
N ALA A 121 -29.82 2.10 15.66
CA ALA A 121 -30.32 2.91 14.56
C ALA A 121 -30.31 4.46 14.71
N SER A 122 -30.25 5.11 13.54
CA SER A 122 -30.84 6.38 13.09
C SER A 122 -30.90 7.62 14.00
N SER A 123 -30.21 8.68 13.59
CA SER A 123 -30.82 10.02 13.42
C SER A 123 -29.92 10.97 12.61
N SER A 124 -30.56 11.69 11.69
CA SER A 124 -30.01 12.68 10.76
C SER A 124 -29.38 13.89 11.47
N SER A 125 -28.18 14.32 11.04
CA SER A 125 -27.69 15.69 11.22
C SER A 125 -26.51 15.97 10.29
N VAL A 126 -26.75 16.85 9.31
CA VAL A 126 -25.81 17.41 8.34
C VAL A 126 -24.75 18.26 9.06
N VAL A 127 -23.45 17.90 9.06
CA VAL A 127 -22.32 18.84 8.92
C VAL A 127 -21.03 18.12 8.49
N HIS A 128 -20.35 18.72 7.51
CA HIS A 128 -18.93 18.59 7.13
C HIS A 128 -18.54 17.57 6.04
N VAL A 129 -18.43 18.11 4.83
CA VAL A 129 -17.75 17.57 3.65
C VAL A 129 -16.21 17.67 3.85
N LEU A 130 -15.47 16.65 3.36
CA LEU A 130 -14.01 16.37 3.29
C LEU A 130 -13.43 15.37 4.31
N PRO A 131 -12.47 14.46 3.98
CA PRO A 131 -12.04 13.91 2.68
C PRO A 131 -12.28 12.38 2.65
N GLY A 132 -13.55 11.94 2.66
CA GLY A 132 -13.90 10.53 2.43
C GLY A 132 -13.60 10.07 1.00
N ASP A 133 -13.52 11.03 0.06
CA ASP A 133 -13.40 10.74 -1.36
C ASP A 133 -12.10 10.03 -1.72
N ALA A 134 -10.94 10.24 -1.08
CA ALA A 134 -9.70 9.61 -1.55
C ALA A 134 -9.62 8.12 -1.19
N GLU A 135 -10.04 7.75 0.01
CA GLU A 135 -10.04 6.36 0.47
C GLU A 135 -11.24 5.61 -0.15
N GLU A 136 -12.40 6.24 -0.27
CA GLU A 136 -13.55 5.70 -1.00
C GLU A 136 -13.29 5.62 -2.52
N LEU A 137 -12.56 6.57 -3.11
CA LEU A 137 -12.11 6.52 -4.51
C LEU A 137 -11.07 5.42 -4.72
N MET A 138 -10.12 5.24 -3.80
CA MET A 138 -9.14 4.15 -3.88
C MET A 138 -9.81 2.78 -3.67
N ALA A 139 -10.71 2.66 -2.70
CA ALA A 139 -11.47 1.45 -2.45
C ALA A 139 -12.43 1.15 -3.61
N SER A 140 -13.06 2.17 -4.20
CA SER A 140 -13.89 2.02 -5.40
C SER A 140 -13.05 1.71 -6.65
N GLN A 141 -11.83 2.25 -6.76
CA GLN A 141 -10.88 1.86 -7.82
C GLN A 141 -10.41 0.41 -7.65
N GLN A 142 -10.11 -0.03 -6.43
CA GLN A 142 -9.75 -1.43 -6.14
C GLN A 142 -10.94 -2.36 -6.39
N ARG A 143 -12.13 -2.00 -5.94
CA ARG A 143 -13.38 -2.73 -6.20
C ARG A 143 -13.67 -2.80 -7.70
N LYS A 144 -13.44 -1.71 -8.44
CA LYS A 144 -13.58 -1.66 -9.89
C LYS A 144 -12.55 -2.56 -10.58
N LYS A 145 -11.27 -2.50 -10.19
CA LYS A 145 -10.23 -3.39 -10.70
C LYS A 145 -10.55 -4.87 -10.44
N MET A 146 -11.05 -5.20 -9.26
CA MET A 146 -11.46 -6.57 -8.91
C MET A 146 -12.69 -7.01 -9.71
N SER A 147 -13.68 -6.14 -9.89
CA SER A 147 -14.84 -6.41 -10.75
C SER A 147 -14.43 -6.62 -12.21
N ASP A 148 -13.53 -5.77 -12.73
CA ASP A 148 -12.97 -5.91 -14.08
C ASP A 148 -12.23 -7.25 -14.24
N LEU A 149 -11.54 -7.73 -13.18
CA LEU A 149 -10.89 -9.03 -13.19
C LEU A 149 -11.87 -10.21 -13.26
N PHE A 150 -13.03 -10.13 -12.57
CA PHE A 150 -14.08 -11.15 -12.71
C PHE A 150 -14.65 -11.19 -14.13
N VAL A 151 -14.80 -10.02 -14.77
CA VAL A 151 -15.23 -9.91 -16.16
C VAL A 151 -14.20 -10.54 -17.11
N ASP A 152 -12.92 -10.26 -16.91
CA ASP A 152 -11.85 -10.84 -17.73
C ASP A 152 -11.70 -12.35 -17.52
N LEU A 153 -11.87 -12.83 -16.28
CA LEU A 153 -11.95 -14.27 -16.00
C LEU A 153 -13.14 -14.90 -16.70
N GLY A 154 -14.30 -14.24 -16.73
CA GLY A 154 -15.47 -14.65 -17.51
C GLY A 154 -15.15 -14.85 -18.98
N LYS A 155 -14.44 -13.90 -19.62
CA LYS A 155 -13.99 -14.02 -21.02
C LYS A 155 -13.02 -15.18 -21.25
N VAL A 156 -12.16 -15.47 -20.28
CA VAL A 156 -11.24 -16.62 -20.33
C VAL A 156 -12.02 -17.92 -20.27
N VAL A 157 -12.97 -18.04 -19.34
CA VAL A 157 -13.85 -19.21 -19.22
C VAL A 157 -14.71 -19.39 -20.46
N GLU A 158 -15.20 -18.32 -21.07
CA GLU A 158 -15.92 -18.38 -22.35
C GLU A 158 -15.08 -18.95 -23.49
N LYS A 159 -13.78 -18.63 -23.52
CA LYS A 159 -12.82 -19.15 -24.51
C LYS A 159 -12.30 -20.54 -24.19
N TRP A 160 -12.58 -21.08 -23.00
CA TRP A 160 -12.19 -22.43 -22.64
C TRP A 160 -12.92 -23.45 -23.52
N ASP A 161 -12.17 -24.25 -24.27
CA ASP A 161 -12.69 -25.32 -25.10
C ASP A 161 -13.07 -26.53 -24.23
N ALA A 162 -14.22 -26.44 -23.56
CA ALA A 162 -14.72 -27.44 -22.64
C ALA A 162 -15.23 -28.68 -23.40
N SER A 163 -14.82 -29.87 -22.95
CA SER A 163 -15.41 -31.12 -23.44
C SER A 163 -16.92 -31.18 -23.13
N ALA A 164 -17.68 -32.02 -23.85
CA ALA A 164 -19.14 -32.08 -23.72
C ALA A 164 -19.64 -32.27 -22.28
N GLU A 165 -18.87 -32.99 -21.45
CA GLU A 165 -19.17 -33.25 -20.03
C GLU A 165 -19.05 -32.01 -19.14
N HIS A 166 -18.26 -31.00 -19.55
CA HIS A 166 -17.99 -29.79 -18.78
C HIS A 166 -18.72 -28.55 -19.31
N GLN A 167 -19.57 -28.69 -20.34
CA GLN A 167 -20.30 -27.56 -20.93
C GLN A 167 -21.27 -26.90 -19.93
N THR A 168 -21.95 -27.69 -19.11
CA THR A 168 -22.83 -27.18 -18.04
C THR A 168 -22.03 -26.43 -16.99
N LEU A 169 -20.92 -27.01 -16.52
CA LEU A 169 -20.03 -26.37 -15.54
C LEU A 169 -19.47 -25.05 -16.08
N LYS A 170 -19.04 -25.02 -17.34
CA LYS A 170 -18.58 -23.80 -18.01
C LYS A 170 -19.67 -22.72 -17.98
N LYS A 171 -20.91 -23.08 -18.32
CA LYS A 171 -22.04 -22.14 -18.31
C LYS A 171 -22.33 -21.62 -16.90
N ASP A 172 -22.29 -22.48 -15.90
CA ASP A 172 -22.55 -22.12 -14.51
C ASP A 172 -21.44 -21.20 -13.98
N LEU A 173 -20.18 -21.48 -14.30
CA LEU A 173 -19.04 -20.63 -13.95
C LEU A 173 -19.14 -19.24 -14.59
N VAL A 174 -19.47 -19.16 -15.88
CA VAL A 174 -19.69 -17.86 -16.54
C VAL A 174 -20.85 -17.12 -15.88
N SER A 175 -21.94 -17.81 -15.52
CA SER A 175 -23.09 -17.18 -14.87
C SER A 175 -22.74 -16.62 -13.49
N LEU A 176 -22.02 -17.40 -12.67
CA LEU A 176 -21.56 -16.99 -11.34
C LEU A 176 -20.59 -15.80 -11.38
N LEU A 177 -19.72 -15.75 -12.39
CA LEU A 177 -18.76 -14.66 -12.56
C LEU A 177 -19.41 -13.34 -13.01
N HIS A 178 -20.62 -13.38 -13.55
CA HIS A 178 -21.37 -12.18 -13.98
C HIS A 178 -22.48 -11.76 -13.00
N GLU A 179 -22.76 -12.57 -11.98
CA GLU A 179 -23.78 -12.27 -10.98
C GLU A 179 -23.22 -11.31 -9.91
N PRO A 180 -23.80 -10.09 -9.76
CA PRO A 180 -23.26 -9.08 -8.84
C PRO A 180 -23.15 -9.58 -7.39
N GLY A 181 -24.15 -10.33 -6.91
CA GLY A 181 -24.15 -10.88 -5.56
C GLY A 181 -23.06 -11.95 -5.34
N CYS A 182 -22.72 -12.72 -6.37
CA CYS A 182 -21.64 -13.70 -6.31
C CYS A 182 -20.26 -13.03 -6.33
N GLN A 183 -20.09 -11.98 -7.14
CA GLN A 183 -18.85 -11.19 -7.14
C GLN A 183 -18.61 -10.57 -5.75
N GLU A 184 -19.64 -9.98 -5.14
CA GLU A 184 -19.55 -9.39 -3.80
C GLU A 184 -19.17 -10.42 -2.73
N ALA A 185 -19.83 -11.57 -2.72
CA ALA A 185 -19.51 -12.67 -1.80
C ALA A 185 -18.07 -13.20 -2.00
N LEU A 186 -17.62 -13.35 -3.24
CA LEU A 186 -16.24 -13.78 -3.54
C LEU A 186 -15.22 -12.76 -3.06
N MET A 187 -15.49 -11.46 -3.27
CA MET A 187 -14.63 -10.38 -2.77
C MET A 187 -14.55 -10.38 -1.23
N GLU A 188 -15.67 -10.61 -0.55
CA GLU A 188 -15.73 -10.69 0.91
C GLU A 188 -14.94 -11.90 1.45
N ILE A 189 -15.06 -13.07 0.79
CA ILE A 189 -14.28 -14.26 1.14
C ILE A 189 -12.78 -14.02 0.96
N MET A 190 -12.37 -13.40 -0.16
CA MET A 190 -10.98 -13.08 -0.44
C MET A 190 -10.40 -12.05 0.54
N ALA A 191 -11.20 -11.10 0.99
CA ALA A 191 -10.81 -10.12 2.01
C ALA A 191 -10.60 -10.75 3.40
N ASN A 192 -11.27 -11.87 3.68
CA ASN A 192 -11.27 -12.56 4.97
C ASN A 192 -10.32 -13.78 5.02
N ALA A 193 -9.14 -13.70 4.38
CA ALA A 193 -8.15 -14.79 4.26
C ALA A 193 -7.52 -15.30 5.59
N LYS A 194 -8.19 -15.12 6.73
CA LYS A 194 -7.85 -15.70 8.04
C LYS A 194 -8.55 -17.04 8.32
N VAL A 195 -9.50 -17.48 7.48
CA VAL A 195 -10.32 -18.68 7.74
C VAL A 195 -9.70 -19.99 7.20
N GLY A 196 -8.57 -19.95 6.49
CA GLY A 196 -8.00 -21.14 5.83
C GLY A 196 -6.93 -21.94 6.58
N ALA A 197 -6.47 -21.50 7.78
CA ALA A 197 -5.32 -22.12 8.45
C ALA A 197 -5.66 -23.03 9.65
N GLU A 198 -6.93 -23.16 10.04
CA GLU A 198 -7.35 -23.99 11.17
C GLU A 198 -8.49 -24.95 10.80
N VAL A 199 -8.30 -25.84 9.81
CA VAL A 199 -9.02 -27.12 9.77
C VAL A 199 -8.15 -28.18 9.08
N VAL A 200 -7.10 -28.66 9.76
CA VAL A 200 -6.63 -30.05 9.65
C VAL A 200 -6.13 -30.47 11.03
N GLY A 201 -7.03 -31.07 11.81
CA GLY A 201 -6.75 -31.90 12.97
C GLY A 201 -7.42 -33.24 12.76
#